data_AF-A0AB37ABG1-F1
#
_entry.id   AF-A0AB37ABG1-F1
#
_cell.length_a   1.000
_cell.length_b   1.000
_cell.length_c   1.000
_cell.angle_alpha   90.00
_cell.angle_beta   90.00
_cell.angle_gamma   90.00
#
_symmetry.space_group_name_H-M   'P 1'
#
loop_
_entity.id
_entity.type
_entity.pdbx_description
1 polymer ?
#
loop_
_entity_poly.entity_id
_entity_poly.type
_entity_poly.pdbx_seq_one_letter_code
_entity_poly.pdbx_strand_id
1 'polypeptide(L)' 'MKNEIMSKAEVSAFTSLFLGLVGYSVFMFYLLAKRSKGINYFNDLYSINKFVVYFLLFLLFLLG' A
#
# COMPACT_ATOMS: atom_id res chain seq x y z
N MET A 1 29.20 -4.18 18.22
CA MET A 1 27.93 -3.85 17.54
C MET A 1 26.91 -3.52 18.60
N LYS A 2 26.31 -2.33 18.56
CA LYS A 2 25.21 -1.97 19.47
C LYS A 2 24.02 -2.84 19.07
N ASN A 3 23.36 -3.50 20.03
CA ASN A 3 22.08 -4.15 19.77
C ASN A 3 21.05 -3.05 19.53
N GLU A 4 20.92 -2.59 18.30
CA GLU A 4 19.93 -1.60 17.89
C GLU A 4 18.58 -2.31 17.79
N ILE A 5 17.93 -2.44 18.96
CA ILE A 5 16.54 -2.87 19.05
C ILE A 5 15.71 -1.74 18.44
N MET A 6 15.01 -2.02 17.32
CA MET A 6 14.10 -1.07 16.70
C MET A 6 13.13 -0.50 17.74
N SER A 7 12.97 0.82 17.72
CA SER A 7 11.98 1.53 18.51
C SER A 7 10.56 1.12 18.09
N LYS A 8 9.58 1.30 18.99
CA LYS A 8 8.17 1.00 18.67
C LYS A 8 7.67 1.73 17.42
N ALA A 9 8.16 2.95 17.19
CA ALA A 9 7.81 3.75 16.02
C ALA A 9 8.34 3.12 14.72
N GLU A 10 9.60 2.65 14.73
CA GLU A 10 10.20 1.96 13.58
C GLU A 10 9.49 0.64 13.28
N VAL A 11 9.17 -0.16 14.30
CA VAL A 11 8.40 -1.40 14.12
C VAL A 11 7.01 -1.11 13.55
N SER A 12 6.34 -0.08 14.03
CA SER A 12 5.04 0.32 13.52
C SER A 12 5.13 0.78 12.07
N ALA A 13 6.08 1.64 11.72
CA ALA A 13 6.30 2.13 10.37
C ALA A 13 6.62 0.99 9.40
N PHE A 14 7.52 0.07 9.80
CA PHE A 14 7.87 -1.11 9.00
C PHE A 14 6.66 -2.01 8.78
N THR A 15 5.88 -2.29 9.83
CA THR A 15 4.67 -3.11 9.74
C THR A 15 3.64 -2.48 8.81
N SER A 16 3.42 -1.16 8.91
CA SER A 16 2.51 -0.42 8.02
C SER A 16 2.97 -0.48 6.56
N LEU A 17 4.25 -0.30 6.29
CA LEU A 17 4.81 -0.43 4.93
C LEU A 17 4.64 -1.85 4.39
N PHE A 18 4.94 -2.87 5.20
CA PHE A 18 4.78 -4.26 4.80
C PHE A 18 3.32 -4.59 4.48
N LEU A 19 2.37 -4.22 5.34
CA LEU A 19 0.94 -4.41 5.10
C LEU A 19 0.47 -3.66 3.85
N GLY A 20 0.98 -2.44 3.62
CA GLY A 20 0.70 -1.68 2.41
C GLY A 20 1.16 -2.40 1.14
N LEU A 21 2.38 -2.92 1.13
CA LEU A 21 2.95 -3.69 0.00
C LEU A 21 2.18 -5.00 -0.24
N VAL A 22 1.87 -5.75 0.82
CA VAL A 22 1.10 -7.00 0.72
C VAL A 22 -0.31 -6.71 0.19
N GLY A 23 -1.00 -5.71 0.76
CA GLY A 23 -2.34 -5.32 0.33
C GLY A 23 -2.38 -4.88 -1.14
N TYR A 24 -1.41 -4.05 -1.57
CA TYR A 24 -1.30 -3.63 -2.95
C TYR A 24 -1.01 -4.80 -3.90
N SER A 25 -0.12 -5.72 -3.49
CA SER A 25 0.20 -6.91 -4.29
C SER A 25 -1.01 -7.82 -4.49
N VAL A 26 -1.77 -8.10 -3.42
CA VAL A 26 -3.02 -8.89 -3.49
C VAL A 26 -4.02 -8.21 -4.43
N PHE A 27 -4.16 -6.90 -4.34
CA PHE A 27 -5.04 -6.13 -5.23
C PHE A 27 -4.62 -6.22 -6.71
N MET A 28 -3.32 -6.14 -7.00
CA MET A 28 -2.84 -6.30 -8.37
C MET A 28 -3.15 -7.70 -8.93
N PHE A 29 -3.03 -8.75 -8.11
CA PHE A 29 -3.45 -10.10 -8.51
C PHE A 29 -4.96 -10.20 -8.73
N TYR A 30 -5.77 -9.52 -7.92
CA TYR A 30 -7.22 -9.43 -8.12
C TYR A 30 -7.58 -8.78 -9.46
N LEU A 31 -6.93 -7.67 -9.83
CA LEU A 31 -7.12 -7.02 -11.12
C LEU A 31 -6.69 -7.92 -12.28
N LEU A 32 -5.56 -8.63 -12.12
CA LEU A 32 -5.09 -9.59 -13.10
C LEU A 32 -6.11 -10.72 -13.31
N ALA A 33 -6.71 -11.24 -12.24
CA ALA A 33 -7.76 -12.24 -12.32
C ALA A 33 -9.02 -11.71 -13.03
N LYS A 34 -9.42 -10.46 -12.77
CA LYS A 34 -10.52 -9.80 -13.51
C LYS A 34 -10.20 -9.66 -15.00
N ARG A 35 -9.01 -9.17 -15.32
CA ARG A 35 -8.51 -9.05 -16.70
C ARG A 35 -8.55 -10.40 -17.42
N SER A 36 -8.09 -11.46 -16.77
CA SER A 36 -8.10 -12.82 -17.34
C SER A 36 -9.51 -13.34 -17.64
N LYS A 37 -10.54 -12.80 -17.00
CA LYS A 37 -11.96 -13.12 -17.26
C LYS A 37 -12.63 -12.14 -18.24
N GLY A 38 -11.87 -11.20 -18.82
CA GLY A 38 -12.40 -10.16 -19.69
C GLY A 38 -13.24 -9.10 -18.97
N ILE A 39 -13.20 -9.06 -17.62
CA ILE A 39 -13.94 -8.09 -16.82
C ILE A 39 -13.17 -6.77 -16.80
N ASN A 40 -13.85 -5.67 -17.08
CA ASN A 40 -13.26 -4.34 -16.96
C ASN A 40 -12.84 -4.06 -15.51
N TYR A 41 -11.56 -3.81 -15.30
CA TYR A 41 -10.94 -3.58 -14.00
C TYR A 41 -10.40 -2.14 -13.84
N PHE A 42 -10.58 -1.27 -14.85
CA PHE A 42 -10.03 0.08 -14.85
C PHE A 42 -10.62 0.97 -13.75
N ASN A 43 -11.92 0.82 -13.46
CA ASN A 43 -12.57 1.59 -12.38
C ASN A 43 -12.00 1.22 -11.01
N ASP A 44 -11.76 -0.08 -10.77
CA ASP A 44 -11.18 -0.55 -9.51
C ASP A 44 -9.73 -0.06 -9.38
N LEU A 45 -8.93 -0.20 -10.45
CA LEU A 45 -7.55 0.27 -10.50
C LEU A 45 -7.45 1.77 -10.23
N TYR A 46 -8.31 2.56 -10.88
CA TYR A 46 -8.37 4.01 -10.68
C TYR A 46 -8.74 4.38 -9.25
N SER A 47 -9.75 3.72 -8.68
CA SER A 47 -10.21 3.97 -7.30
C SER A 47 -9.09 3.74 -6.27
N ILE A 48 -8.36 2.62 -6.38
CA ILE A 48 -7.25 2.33 -5.47
C ILE A 48 -6.08 3.30 -5.67
N ASN A 49 -5.71 3.59 -6.91
CA ASN A 49 -4.62 4.54 -7.15
C ASN A 49 -4.96 5.94 -6.61
N LYS A 50 -6.22 6.38 -6.74
CA LYS A 50 -6.68 7.62 -6.14
C LYS A 50 -6.56 7.60 -4.61
N PHE A 51 -6.93 6.49 -3.96
CA PHE A 51 -6.78 6.33 -2.52
C PHE A 51 -5.31 6.35 -2.07
N VAL A 52 -4.42 5.65 -2.79
CA VAL A 52 -2.98 5.65 -2.52
C VAL A 52 -2.40 7.06 -2.65
N VAL A 53 -2.78 7.82 -3.69
CA VAL A 53 -2.34 9.21 -3.85
C VAL A 53 -2.80 10.09 -2.68
N TYR A 54 -4.06 9.99 -2.25
CA TYR A 54 -4.54 10.73 -1.08
C TYR A 54 -3.81 10.34 0.20
N PHE A 55 -3.54 9.05 0.39
CA PHE A 55 -2.80 8.55 1.55
C PHE A 55 -1.36 9.08 1.56
N LEU A 56 -0.68 9.11 0.41
CA LEU A 56 0.66 9.69 0.28
C LEU A 56 0.66 11.20 0.58
N LEU A 57 -0.32 11.94 0.08
CA LEU A 57 -0.48 13.37 0.38
C LEU A 57 -0.74 13.61 1.87
N PHE A 58 -1.56 12.77 2.50
CA PHE A 58 -1.81 12.83 3.94
C PHE A 58 -0.56 12.55 4.77
N LEU A 59 0.23 11.53 4.40
CA LEU A 59 1.51 11.24 5.06
C LEU A 59 2.49 12.41 4.89
N LEU A 60 2.57 13.00 3.70
CA LEU A 60 3.44 14.14 3.43
C LEU A 60 3.04 15.36 4.28
N PHE A 61 1.75 15.57 4.52
CA PHE A 61 1.26 16.65 5.39
C PHE A 61 1.58 16.42 6.88
N LEU A 62 1.54 15.18 7.36
CA LEU A 62 1.85 14.86 8.76
C LEU A 62 3.36 14.78 9.07
N LEU A 63 4.16 14.39 8.07
CA LEU A 63 5.61 14.19 8.22
C LEU A 63 6.44 15.39 7.73
N GLY A 64 5.82 16.35 7.05
CA GLY A 64 6.44 17.55 6.49
C GLY A 64 6.38 18.77 7.40
#